data_AF-A0A4Y3L2N7-F1
#
_entry.id   AF-A0A4Y3L2N7-F1
#
_cell.length_a   1.000
_cell.length_b   1.000
_cell.length_c   1.000
_cell.angle_alpha   90.00
_cell.angle_beta   90.00
_cell.angle_gamma   90.00
#
_symmetry.space_group_name_H-M   'P 1'
#
loop_
_entity.id
_entity.type
_entity.pdbx_description
1 polymer ?
#
loop_
_entity_poly.entity_id
_entity_poly.type
_entity_poly.pdbx_seq_one_letter_code
_entity_poly.pdbx_strand_id
1 'polypeptide(L)'
;MRSSGIDDDVIRELAIEQAVCVRPVMRRVTDRATGEVTTVPIRCGATRDSVCPSCAAKARRLRMTQCAEGWHTDAEPAGPEDEGAEEPAVASFDDESAETEPDEPRQTRSTRRRADAPDLPTRPTDPRTIGRVFTTPDGKTYRPSMFITLTLPSYGKVRPHLGVPMDPARYDYRRAALDALHFPKLLDRWVQNLRRCAGYQCQYFGAVEAQRRLAPHFHAAIRGAIPRATVREVTRATYLQLWWPPMADPVYVRRVPIWADEHYRDPDTGHPLPTWDEAIAALDDDPDARPAHVIRLGQQVDIKGILGGTPDADRTVRYLTKYLTKAVAETYADKDGDDAAYEAHINRLHEHVRWLPCSRECANWLRFGVQPHDAGPGLAPGHCASKAHDRDHLGVGGRRVLVSRRWSGKTLTEHKADRAAVVRAALEAAGIEPPAANRMAAETLHEDGRPRFVWDDVPLSQYDYGRVVMATVIEARRWRAQYDRAKELLAGTDPPVDNSSATALMRASSMRPAVTEGI
;
A
#
# COMPACT_ATOMS: atom_id res chain seq x y z
N MET A 1 16.61 42.15 15.25
CA MET A 1 15.36 41.86 15.98
C MET A 1 14.60 40.77 15.23
N ARG A 2 14.70 39.51 15.64
CA ARG A 2 13.77 38.47 15.17
C ARG A 2 12.42 38.80 15.82
N SER A 3 11.38 39.01 15.02
CA SER A 3 10.04 39.30 15.54
C SER A 3 9.62 38.20 16.50
N SER A 4 8.97 38.60 17.58
CA SER A 4 8.23 37.76 18.55
C SER A 4 7.12 36.98 17.84
N GLY A 5 7.49 36.01 17.01
CA GLY A 5 6.59 35.04 16.38
C GLY A 5 6.36 33.86 17.32
N ILE A 6 5.16 33.27 17.24
CA ILE A 6 4.90 31.96 17.83
C ILE A 6 5.87 30.96 17.20
N ASP A 7 6.48 30.12 18.03
CA ASP A 7 7.45 29.12 17.59
C ASP A 7 6.82 28.12 16.59
N ASP A 8 7.57 27.75 15.54
CA ASP A 8 7.10 26.87 14.47
C ASP A 8 6.71 25.48 15.00
N ASP A 9 7.34 25.00 16.09
CA ASP A 9 6.98 23.74 16.73
C ASP A 9 5.61 23.85 17.43
N VAL A 10 5.33 24.97 18.08
CA VAL A 10 3.99 25.23 18.68
C VAL A 10 2.91 25.28 17.60
N ILE A 11 3.20 25.93 16.46
CA ILE A 11 2.28 25.98 15.31
C ILE A 11 2.08 24.57 14.72
N ARG A 12 3.15 23.78 14.63
CA ARG A 12 3.11 22.39 14.17
C ARG A 12 2.24 21.52 15.09
N GLU A 13 2.40 21.61 16.40
CA GLU A 13 1.60 20.86 17.38
C GLU A 13 0.12 21.24 17.29
N LEU A 14 -0.19 22.53 17.23
CA LEU A 14 -1.55 23.03 17.05
C LEU A 14 -2.16 22.51 15.73
N ALA A 15 -1.39 22.52 14.64
CA ALA A 15 -1.85 21.99 13.37
C ALA A 15 -2.16 20.48 13.45
N ILE A 16 -1.36 19.69 14.17
CA ILE A 16 -1.61 18.27 14.42
C ILE A 16 -2.92 18.09 15.19
N GLU A 17 -3.08 18.80 16.30
CA GLU A 17 -4.29 18.74 17.14
C GLU A 17 -5.55 19.08 16.34
N GLN A 18 -5.46 20.07 15.46
CA GLN A 18 -6.59 20.51 14.63
C GLN A 18 -6.74 19.68 13.33
N ALA A 19 -5.90 18.66 13.11
CA ALA A 19 -5.87 17.80 11.92
C ALA A 19 -5.59 18.55 10.59
N VAL A 20 -4.76 19.58 10.67
CA VAL A 20 -4.24 20.40 9.55
C VAL A 20 -2.87 19.87 9.11
N CYS A 21 -2.57 19.98 7.82
CA CYS A 21 -1.30 19.53 7.26
C CYS A 21 -0.15 20.40 7.79
N VAL A 22 0.90 19.75 8.32
CA VAL A 22 2.12 20.41 8.85
C VAL A 22 3.20 20.65 7.79
N ARG A 23 2.92 20.32 6.53
CA ARG A 23 3.85 20.51 5.41
C ARG A 23 3.06 20.79 4.14
N PRO A 24 2.26 21.86 4.07
CA PRO A 24 1.47 22.13 2.87
C PRO A 24 2.38 22.34 1.66
N VAL A 25 1.96 21.83 0.51
CA VAL A 25 2.54 22.16 -0.79
C VAL A 25 1.87 23.44 -1.25
N MET A 26 2.67 24.47 -1.49
CA MET A 26 2.15 25.76 -1.92
C MET A 26 2.01 25.77 -3.43
N ARG A 27 0.80 26.10 -3.89
CA ARG A 27 0.53 26.34 -5.30
C ARG A 27 0.02 27.76 -5.48
N ARG A 28 0.36 28.36 -6.60
CA ARG A 28 -0.24 29.61 -7.05
C ARG A 28 -1.25 29.31 -8.13
N VAL A 29 -2.42 29.92 -8.05
CA VAL A 29 -3.44 29.86 -9.08
C VAL A 29 -3.70 31.26 -9.59
N THR A 30 -3.64 31.41 -10.91
CA THR A 30 -3.97 32.65 -11.60
C THR A 30 -5.31 32.47 -12.30
N ASP A 31 -6.30 33.28 -11.96
CA ASP A 31 -7.56 33.39 -12.71
C ASP A 31 -7.31 34.27 -13.94
N ARG A 32 -7.34 33.66 -15.13
CA ARG A 32 -7.11 34.37 -16.39
C ARG A 32 -8.20 35.37 -16.75
N ALA A 33 -9.41 35.21 -16.21
CA ALA A 33 -10.51 36.13 -16.48
C ALA A 33 -10.36 37.45 -15.71
N THR A 34 -9.84 37.40 -14.49
CA THR A 34 -9.73 38.59 -13.61
C THR A 34 -8.30 39.09 -13.45
N GLY A 35 -7.30 38.25 -13.78
CA GLY A 35 -5.89 38.49 -13.47
C GLY A 35 -5.54 38.26 -12.00
N GLU A 36 -6.49 37.80 -11.18
CA GLU A 36 -6.28 37.58 -9.75
C GLU A 36 -5.33 36.39 -9.51
N VAL A 37 -4.37 36.59 -8.63
CA VAL A 37 -3.38 35.57 -8.26
C VAL A 37 -3.59 35.20 -6.80
N THR A 38 -3.93 33.93 -6.56
CA THR A 38 -4.13 33.39 -5.22
C THR A 38 -3.07 32.34 -4.90
N THR A 39 -2.51 32.38 -3.71
CA THR A 39 -1.67 31.29 -3.18
C THR A 39 -2.54 30.34 -2.36
N VAL A 40 -2.52 29.06 -2.69
CA VAL A 40 -3.34 28.02 -2.07
C VAL A 40 -2.45 26.98 -1.39
N PRO A 41 -2.58 26.79 -0.06
CA PRO A 41 -1.92 25.69 0.64
C PRO A 41 -2.65 24.36 0.37
N ILE A 42 -1.97 23.42 -0.29
CA ILE A 42 -2.49 22.07 -0.55
C ILE A 42 -1.89 21.10 0.46
N ARG A 43 -2.71 20.18 0.99
CA ARG A 43 -2.21 19.12 1.89
C ARG A 43 -1.16 18.25 1.16
N CYS A 44 -0.06 17.90 1.82
CA CYS A 44 1.02 17.11 1.20
C CYS A 44 0.65 15.69 0.78
N GLY A 45 -0.45 15.13 1.29
CA GLY A 45 -0.86 13.76 0.96
C GLY A 45 0.01 12.65 1.57
N ALA A 46 1.00 12.99 2.41
CA ALA A 46 1.88 12.01 3.04
C ALA A 46 1.06 10.95 3.81
N THR A 47 1.34 9.68 3.53
CA THR A 47 0.70 8.54 4.19
C THR A 47 1.43 8.12 5.46
N ARG A 48 2.68 8.58 5.66
CA ARG A 48 3.52 8.29 6.84
C ARG A 48 3.21 9.25 7.98
N ASP A 49 3.01 8.69 9.17
CA ASP A 49 2.69 9.46 10.38
C ASP A 49 3.87 10.36 10.80
N SER A 50 5.09 9.83 10.74
CA SER A 50 6.33 10.57 11.02
C SER A 50 6.54 11.80 10.12
N VAL A 51 6.02 11.77 8.89
CA VAL A 51 6.12 12.88 7.93
C VAL A 51 5.01 13.91 8.15
N CYS A 52 3.75 13.47 8.23
CA CYS A 52 2.61 14.34 8.53
C CYS A 52 1.45 13.55 9.17
N PRO A 53 1.29 13.61 10.50
CA PRO A 53 0.26 12.85 11.21
C PRO A 53 -1.16 13.15 10.71
N SER A 54 -1.45 14.42 10.45
CA SER A 54 -2.76 14.87 9.96
C SER A 54 -3.13 14.30 8.58
N CYS A 55 -2.18 14.22 7.64
CA CYS A 55 -2.42 13.66 6.32
C CYS A 55 -2.48 12.12 6.36
N ALA A 56 -1.60 11.50 7.15
CA ALA A 56 -1.58 10.06 7.38
C ALA A 56 -2.91 9.58 7.99
N ALA A 57 -3.42 10.28 9.00
CA ALA A 57 -4.73 10.00 9.61
C ALA A 57 -5.89 10.14 8.62
N LYS A 58 -5.86 11.16 7.75
CA LYS A 58 -6.87 11.34 6.68
C LYS A 58 -6.82 10.20 5.67
N ALA A 59 -5.63 9.82 5.20
CA ALA A 59 -5.43 8.69 4.29
C ALA A 59 -5.89 7.37 4.91
N ARG A 60 -5.59 7.15 6.19
CA ARG A 60 -6.03 5.98 6.96
C ARG A 60 -7.55 5.89 7.02
N ARG A 61 -8.24 6.98 7.37
CA ARG A 61 -9.72 7.02 7.41
C ARG A 61 -10.34 6.72 6.04
N LEU A 62 -9.76 7.25 4.96
CA LEU A 62 -10.21 6.96 3.60
C LEU A 62 -10.10 5.47 3.27
N ARG A 63 -8.96 4.84 3.62
CA ARG A 63 -8.76 3.39 3.45
C ARG A 63 -9.68 2.56 4.34
N MET A 64 -10.03 3.03 5.54
CA MET A 64 -11.01 2.36 6.39
C MET A 64 -12.39 2.33 5.73
N THR A 65 -12.84 3.44 5.14
CA THR A 65 -14.07 3.50 4.36
C THR A 65 -14.04 2.51 3.20
N GLN A 66 -12.98 2.55 2.38
CA GLN A 66 -12.82 1.60 1.26
C GLN A 66 -12.84 0.13 1.70
N CYS A 67 -12.15 -0.20 2.80
CA CYS A 67 -12.12 -1.56 3.33
C CYS A 67 -13.52 -2.00 3.79
N ALA A 68 -14.23 -1.14 4.52
CA ALA A 68 -15.55 -1.44 5.07
C ALA A 68 -16.61 -1.62 3.96
N GLU A 69 -16.66 -0.71 2.98
CA GLU A 69 -17.64 -0.75 1.88
C GLU A 69 -17.52 -2.04 1.05
N GLY A 70 -16.30 -2.54 0.82
CA GLY A 70 -16.11 -3.72 -0.02
C GLY A 70 -16.18 -5.07 0.71
N TRP A 71 -15.94 -5.16 2.01
CA TRP A 71 -15.71 -6.48 2.63
C TRP A 71 -16.95 -7.37 2.65
N HIS A 72 -18.06 -6.83 3.14
CA HIS A 72 -19.30 -7.57 3.32
C HIS A 72 -20.40 -7.10 2.36
N THR A 73 -20.03 -6.49 1.23
CA THR A 73 -20.99 -6.05 0.21
C THR A 73 -21.86 -7.20 -0.25
N ASP A 74 -23.15 -6.92 -0.40
CA ASP A 74 -24.16 -7.86 -0.83
C ASP A 74 -24.53 -7.70 -2.31
N ALA A 75 -24.14 -6.59 -2.93
CA ALA A 75 -24.20 -6.33 -4.35
C ALA A 75 -22.86 -6.62 -5.03
N GLU A 76 -22.92 -7.11 -6.27
CA GLU A 76 -21.76 -7.13 -7.15
C GLU A 76 -21.31 -5.69 -7.41
N PRO A 77 -20.06 -5.33 -7.07
CA PRO A 77 -19.55 -4.00 -7.40
C PRO A 77 -19.55 -3.82 -8.91
N ALA A 78 -19.99 -2.64 -9.39
CA ALA A 78 -19.80 -2.26 -10.79
C ALA A 78 -18.31 -2.43 -11.13
N GLY A 79 -18.01 -3.28 -12.12
CA GLY A 79 -16.66 -3.39 -12.64
C GLY A 79 -16.32 -2.13 -13.45
N PRO A 80 -15.04 -1.80 -13.65
CA PRO A 80 -14.69 -1.06 -14.86
C PRO A 80 -15.24 -1.86 -16.05
N GLU A 81 -15.84 -1.18 -17.03
CA GLU A 81 -16.39 -1.84 -18.22
C GLU A 81 -15.35 -2.80 -18.82
N ASP A 82 -15.83 -3.93 -19.30
CA ASP A 82 -15.09 -5.13 -19.73
C ASP A 82 -14.20 -4.82 -20.97
N GLU A 83 -13.13 -4.07 -20.79
CA GLU A 83 -11.92 -4.30 -21.57
C GLU A 83 -11.24 -5.49 -20.90
N GLY A 84 -10.98 -6.57 -21.66
CA GLY A 84 -10.46 -7.86 -21.22
C GLY A 84 -9.04 -7.84 -20.60
N ALA A 85 -8.75 -6.85 -19.77
CA ALA A 85 -7.55 -6.71 -18.98
C ALA A 85 -7.58 -7.77 -17.87
N GLU A 86 -6.63 -8.70 -17.94
CA GLU A 86 -6.19 -9.45 -16.77
C GLU A 86 -6.07 -8.47 -15.58
N GLU A 87 -6.59 -8.87 -14.41
CA GLU A 87 -6.27 -8.12 -13.19
C GLU A 87 -4.74 -8.02 -13.14
N PRO A 88 -4.18 -6.83 -12.88
CA PRO A 88 -2.76 -6.69 -12.89
C PRO A 88 -2.27 -7.62 -11.76
N ALA A 89 -1.24 -8.41 -12.02
CA ALA A 89 -0.38 -8.92 -10.94
C ALA A 89 -0.21 -7.76 -9.92
N VAL A 90 -0.42 -7.98 -8.61
CA VAL A 90 -0.45 -6.92 -7.58
C VAL A 90 0.58 -5.90 -7.98
N ALA A 91 0.07 -4.74 -8.42
CA ALA A 91 0.81 -3.79 -9.23
C ALA A 91 2.25 -3.72 -8.74
N SER A 92 3.22 -3.87 -9.65
CA SER A 92 4.63 -3.63 -9.38
C SER A 92 4.74 -2.46 -8.41
N PHE A 93 5.45 -2.66 -7.29
CA PHE A 93 5.31 -1.84 -6.09
C PHE A 93 5.82 -0.40 -6.27
N ASP A 94 6.23 -0.04 -7.48
CA ASP A 94 6.93 1.17 -7.86
C ASP A 94 6.20 1.99 -8.94
N ASP A 95 5.07 1.54 -9.49
CA ASP A 95 4.38 2.29 -10.54
C ASP A 95 3.29 3.24 -9.98
N GLU A 96 3.64 4.53 -9.86
CA GLU A 96 2.70 5.62 -9.56
C GLU A 96 2.04 6.20 -10.84
N SER A 97 2.32 5.65 -12.02
CA SER A 97 1.76 6.10 -13.31
C SER A 97 1.67 4.95 -14.32
N ALA A 98 0.79 3.98 -14.07
CA ALA A 98 0.44 2.98 -15.07
C ALA A 98 -0.46 3.61 -16.14
N GLU A 99 0.14 4.32 -17.10
CA GLU A 99 -0.42 4.36 -18.45
C GLU A 99 -0.23 2.96 -19.04
N THR A 100 -1.29 2.41 -19.62
CA THR A 100 -1.35 1.06 -20.17
C THR A 100 -0.40 0.97 -21.36
N GLU A 101 0.84 0.53 -21.15
CA GLU A 101 1.73 0.10 -22.22
C GLU A 101 1.08 -1.05 -23.01
N PRO A 102 1.14 -1.05 -24.35
CA PRO A 102 0.58 -2.12 -25.16
C PRO A 102 1.27 -3.45 -24.88
N ASP A 103 0.48 -4.52 -24.95
CA ASP A 103 0.83 -5.90 -24.62
C ASP A 103 1.95 -6.42 -25.55
N GLU A 104 3.22 -6.24 -25.16
CA GLU A 104 4.34 -6.91 -25.80
C GLU A 104 4.18 -8.43 -25.65
N PRO A 105 4.56 -9.24 -26.67
CA PRO A 105 4.34 -10.68 -26.66
C PRO A 105 5.03 -11.32 -25.45
N ARG A 106 4.23 -11.66 -24.45
CA ARG A 106 4.65 -12.28 -23.20
C ARG A 106 5.35 -13.60 -23.50
N GLN A 107 6.69 -13.61 -23.47
CA GLN A 107 7.50 -14.82 -23.62
C GLN A 107 7.10 -15.81 -22.51
N THR A 108 6.27 -16.78 -22.89
CA THR A 108 5.65 -17.69 -21.94
C THR A 108 6.58 -18.88 -21.74
N ARG A 109 7.45 -18.75 -20.76
CA ARG A 109 8.36 -19.83 -20.41
C ARG A 109 7.62 -20.97 -19.73
N SER A 110 7.84 -22.20 -20.21
CA SER A 110 7.42 -23.41 -19.51
C SER A 110 8.25 -23.56 -18.23
N THR A 111 7.78 -23.00 -17.12
CA THR A 111 8.39 -23.26 -15.82
C THR A 111 8.12 -24.72 -15.45
N ARG A 112 9.15 -25.58 -15.43
CA ARG A 112 9.01 -26.96 -14.95
C ARG A 112 8.30 -26.93 -13.60
N ARG A 113 7.11 -27.55 -13.54
CA ARG A 113 6.34 -27.68 -12.31
C ARG A 113 7.16 -28.49 -11.31
N ARG A 114 7.28 -28.00 -10.08
CA ARG A 114 8.01 -28.71 -9.04
C ARG A 114 7.20 -29.90 -8.53
N ALA A 115 7.82 -31.07 -8.45
CA ALA A 115 7.19 -32.33 -8.04
C ALA A 115 6.87 -32.42 -6.53
N ASP A 116 7.53 -31.61 -5.70
CA ASP A 116 7.29 -31.54 -4.25
C ASP A 116 6.10 -30.65 -3.86
N ALA A 117 5.49 -29.94 -4.83
CA ALA A 117 4.35 -29.09 -4.57
C ALA A 117 3.04 -29.89 -4.68
N PRO A 118 2.16 -29.86 -3.66
CA PRO A 118 0.87 -30.56 -3.71
C PRO A 118 0.03 -30.18 -4.94
N ASP A 119 -0.72 -31.15 -5.45
CA ASP A 119 -1.76 -30.89 -6.45
C ASP A 119 -2.91 -30.11 -5.81
N LEU A 120 -3.29 -29.01 -6.45
CA LEU A 120 -4.42 -28.19 -6.02
C LEU A 120 -5.67 -28.55 -6.80
N PRO A 121 -6.82 -28.73 -6.14
CA PRO A 121 -8.07 -28.96 -6.84
C PRO A 121 -8.44 -27.71 -7.65
N THR A 122 -8.89 -27.92 -8.88
CA THR A 122 -9.44 -26.85 -9.73
C THR A 122 -10.95 -26.97 -9.75
N ARG A 123 -11.65 -25.84 -9.55
CA ARG A 123 -13.11 -25.77 -9.66
C ARG A 123 -13.50 -24.95 -10.89
N PRO A 124 -14.69 -25.18 -11.48
CA PRO A 124 -15.26 -24.26 -12.45
C PRO A 124 -15.26 -22.84 -11.89
N THR A 125 -14.83 -21.86 -12.71
CA THR A 125 -14.68 -20.48 -12.26
C THR A 125 -15.97 -19.71 -12.52
N ASP A 126 -16.56 -19.22 -11.44
CA ASP A 126 -17.71 -18.30 -11.48
C ASP A 126 -17.21 -16.83 -11.51
N PRO A 127 -17.70 -15.98 -12.43
CA PRO A 127 -17.24 -14.59 -12.55
C PRO A 127 -17.62 -13.71 -11.35
N ARG A 128 -18.50 -14.19 -10.47
CA ARG A 128 -18.91 -13.46 -9.26
C ARG A 128 -17.74 -13.11 -8.37
N THR A 129 -17.84 -11.95 -7.77
CA THR A 129 -16.89 -11.46 -6.76
C THR A 129 -17.42 -11.63 -5.35
N ILE A 130 -18.74 -11.83 -5.18
CA ILE A 130 -19.40 -11.96 -3.88
C ILE A 130 -19.42 -13.40 -3.34
N GLY A 131 -19.33 -13.49 -2.01
CA GLY A 131 -19.39 -14.75 -1.27
C GLY A 131 -20.79 -15.38 -1.28
N ARG A 132 -20.84 -16.69 -1.02
CA ARG A 132 -22.10 -17.44 -0.89
C ARG A 132 -22.91 -16.95 0.32
N VAL A 133 -24.23 -16.92 0.16
CA VAL A 133 -25.19 -16.69 1.26
C VAL A 133 -25.48 -18.00 1.98
N PHE A 134 -25.51 -17.96 3.31
CA PHE A 134 -25.90 -19.07 4.17
C PHE A 134 -27.18 -18.69 4.90
N THR A 135 -28.02 -19.69 5.18
CA THR A 135 -29.29 -19.52 5.91
C THR A 135 -29.19 -20.37 7.18
N THR A 136 -29.46 -19.76 8.33
CA THR A 136 -29.58 -20.51 9.60
C THR A 136 -30.88 -21.32 9.62
N PRO A 137 -31.02 -22.32 10.52
CA PRO A 137 -32.30 -23.03 10.72
C PRO A 137 -33.47 -22.08 10.99
N ASP A 138 -33.23 -20.95 11.66
CA ASP A 138 -34.23 -19.91 11.97
C ASP A 138 -34.54 -18.97 10.79
N GLY A 139 -34.07 -19.27 9.58
CA GLY A 139 -34.32 -18.48 8.37
C GLY A 139 -33.46 -17.22 8.20
N LYS A 140 -32.56 -16.91 9.14
CA LYS A 140 -31.69 -15.74 9.04
C LYS A 140 -30.59 -15.97 8.01
N THR A 141 -30.48 -15.07 7.04
CA THR A 141 -29.42 -15.13 6.03
C THR A 141 -28.18 -14.35 6.47
N TYR A 142 -27.00 -14.85 6.12
CA TYR A 142 -25.73 -14.16 6.38
C TYR A 142 -24.67 -14.51 5.33
N ARG A 143 -23.72 -13.60 5.12
CA ARG A 143 -22.58 -13.78 4.21
C ARG A 143 -21.27 -13.69 4.99
N PRO A 144 -20.72 -14.84 5.44
CA PRO A 144 -19.44 -14.86 6.13
C PRO A 144 -18.33 -14.47 5.16
N SER A 145 -17.40 -13.68 5.68
CA SER A 145 -16.13 -13.38 5.01
C SER A 145 -14.98 -13.80 5.91
N MET A 146 -13.76 -13.72 5.40
CA MET A 146 -12.59 -14.25 6.09
C MET A 146 -11.59 -13.14 6.39
N PHE A 147 -10.86 -13.32 7.48
CA PHE A 147 -9.62 -12.62 7.74
C PHE A 147 -8.49 -13.63 7.79
N ILE A 148 -7.53 -13.47 6.88
CA ILE A 148 -6.42 -14.42 6.69
C ILE A 148 -5.11 -13.71 6.93
N THR A 149 -4.21 -14.34 7.67
CA THR A 149 -2.83 -13.88 7.84
C THR A 149 -1.87 -14.89 7.23
N LEU A 150 -1.05 -14.42 6.30
CA LEU A 150 0.04 -15.17 5.69
C LEU A 150 1.37 -14.61 6.18
N THR A 151 2.35 -15.48 6.34
CA THR A 151 3.64 -15.14 6.92
C THR A 151 4.73 -15.85 6.12
N LEU A 152 5.79 -15.13 5.75
CA LEU A 152 7.01 -15.76 5.23
C LEU A 152 7.68 -16.65 6.28
N PRO A 153 8.51 -17.65 5.91
CA PRO A 153 9.14 -18.55 6.86
C PRO A 153 10.12 -17.84 7.83
N SER A 154 10.73 -18.61 8.73
CA SER A 154 11.88 -18.12 9.51
C SER A 154 13.18 -18.45 8.78
N TYR A 155 14.17 -17.57 8.91
CA TYR A 155 15.50 -17.69 8.28
C TYR A 155 16.61 -18.07 9.28
N GLY A 156 16.19 -18.44 10.49
CA GLY A 156 17.05 -18.83 11.60
C GLY A 156 16.27 -18.82 12.91
N LYS A 157 16.91 -19.25 14.01
CA LYS A 157 16.30 -19.18 15.35
C LYS A 157 16.29 -17.73 15.83
N VAL A 158 15.14 -17.25 16.30
CA VAL A 158 14.97 -15.89 16.84
C VAL A 158 14.70 -15.93 18.34
N ARG A 159 15.13 -14.89 19.06
CA ARG A 159 14.81 -14.70 20.47
C ARG A 159 13.31 -14.46 20.62
N PRO A 160 12.59 -15.27 21.43
CA PRO A 160 11.21 -15.00 21.77
C PRO A 160 11.08 -13.58 22.33
N HIS A 161 9.98 -12.93 22.04
CA HIS A 161 9.69 -11.55 22.45
C HIS A 161 10.60 -10.45 21.93
N LEU A 162 11.83 -10.69 21.46
CA LEU A 162 12.66 -9.63 20.87
C LEU A 162 12.53 -9.59 19.36
N GLY A 163 12.39 -10.76 18.72
CA GLY A 163 12.33 -10.88 17.26
C GLY A 163 13.69 -10.84 16.57
N VAL A 164 14.78 -10.62 17.31
CA VAL A 164 16.15 -10.65 16.77
C VAL A 164 16.67 -12.08 16.65
N PRO A 165 17.56 -12.38 15.70
CA PRO A 165 18.22 -13.68 15.61
C PRO A 165 18.99 -14.03 16.89
N MET A 166 18.94 -15.31 17.29
CA MET A 166 19.78 -15.84 18.38
C MET A 166 21.26 -15.73 18.04
N ASP A 167 21.60 -16.00 16.78
CA ASP A 167 22.93 -15.89 16.19
C ASP A 167 22.80 -15.15 14.84
N PRO A 168 23.14 -13.84 14.79
CA PRO A 168 23.09 -13.07 13.57
C PRO A 168 24.05 -13.54 12.46
N ALA A 169 25.11 -14.30 12.78
CA ALA A 169 26.03 -14.81 11.76
C ALA A 169 25.48 -16.04 11.04
N ARG A 170 24.57 -16.80 11.69
CA ARG A 170 23.91 -17.99 11.12
C ARG A 170 22.52 -17.72 10.55
N TYR A 171 22.00 -16.51 10.69
CA TYR A 171 20.71 -16.12 10.14
C TYR A 171 20.84 -15.86 8.64
N ASP A 172 19.99 -16.47 7.83
CA ASP A 172 20.03 -16.35 6.36
C ASP A 172 19.38 -15.03 5.90
N TYR A 173 20.10 -13.92 6.11
CA TYR A 173 19.65 -12.59 5.71
C TYR A 173 19.51 -12.44 4.20
N ARG A 174 20.35 -13.13 3.41
CA ARG A 174 20.27 -13.08 1.95
C ARG A 174 18.92 -13.62 1.48
N ARG A 175 18.50 -14.78 2.00
CA ARG A 175 17.20 -15.35 1.69
C ARG A 175 16.05 -14.50 2.26
N ALA A 176 16.19 -13.99 3.47
CA ALA A 176 15.20 -13.09 4.06
C ALA A 176 14.94 -11.86 3.17
N ALA A 177 16.01 -11.25 2.66
CA ALA A 177 15.94 -10.10 1.76
C ALA A 177 15.30 -10.44 0.41
N LEU A 178 15.73 -11.54 -0.25
CA LEU A 178 15.12 -11.97 -1.52
C LEU A 178 13.64 -12.33 -1.37
N ASP A 179 13.29 -13.07 -0.32
CA ASP A 179 11.89 -13.40 -0.03
C ASP A 179 11.07 -12.12 0.19
N ALA A 180 11.62 -11.11 0.87
CA ALA A 180 10.94 -9.85 1.09
C ALA A 180 10.75 -9.04 -0.20
N LEU A 181 11.81 -8.88 -1.00
CA LEU A 181 11.81 -8.18 -2.29
C LEU A 181 10.77 -8.71 -3.28
N HIS A 182 10.47 -9.99 -3.19
CA HIS A 182 9.59 -10.68 -4.14
C HIS A 182 8.34 -11.27 -3.47
N PHE A 183 8.11 -10.95 -2.19
CA PHE A 183 6.92 -11.35 -1.45
C PHE A 183 5.62 -11.02 -2.17
N PRO A 184 5.48 -9.86 -2.84
CA PRO A 184 4.23 -9.56 -3.52
C PRO A 184 3.93 -10.46 -4.72
N LYS A 185 4.95 -10.81 -5.49
CA LYS A 185 4.82 -11.78 -6.58
C LYS A 185 4.38 -13.15 -6.06
N LEU A 186 4.75 -13.51 -4.82
CA LEU A 186 4.26 -14.72 -4.16
C LEU A 186 2.78 -14.56 -3.75
N LEU A 187 2.38 -13.40 -3.23
CA LEU A 187 0.99 -13.11 -2.87
C LEU A 187 0.07 -13.18 -4.09
N ASP A 188 0.52 -12.72 -5.25
CA ASP A 188 -0.21 -12.90 -6.52
C ASP A 188 -0.51 -14.35 -6.82
N ARG A 189 0.52 -15.19 -6.77
CA ARG A 189 0.37 -16.62 -7.01
C ARG A 189 -0.57 -17.26 -5.99
N TRP A 190 -0.51 -16.81 -4.74
CA TRP A 190 -1.41 -17.28 -3.70
C TRP A 190 -2.87 -16.91 -4.00
N VAL A 191 -3.15 -15.66 -4.40
CA VAL A 191 -4.51 -15.21 -4.75
C VAL A 191 -5.02 -15.93 -5.99
N GLN A 192 -4.20 -16.10 -7.03
CA GLN A 192 -4.55 -16.84 -8.23
C GLN A 192 -4.93 -18.30 -7.91
N ASN A 193 -4.11 -18.97 -7.10
CA ASN A 193 -4.40 -20.33 -6.63
C ASN A 193 -5.66 -20.38 -5.77
N LEU A 194 -5.87 -19.38 -4.89
CA LEU A 194 -7.05 -19.29 -4.05
C LEU A 194 -8.32 -19.18 -4.89
N ARG A 195 -8.34 -18.31 -5.91
CA ARG A 195 -9.49 -18.16 -6.83
C ARG A 195 -9.79 -19.45 -7.56
N ARG A 196 -8.75 -20.13 -8.09
CA ARG A 196 -8.87 -21.42 -8.77
C ARG A 196 -9.47 -22.52 -7.88
N CYS A 197 -9.00 -22.61 -6.63
CA CYS A 197 -9.50 -23.60 -5.68
C CYS A 197 -10.87 -23.24 -5.10
N ALA A 198 -11.17 -21.95 -4.97
CA ALA A 198 -12.44 -21.46 -4.43
C ALA A 198 -13.57 -21.57 -5.46
N GLY A 199 -13.27 -21.39 -6.75
CA GLY A 199 -14.22 -21.43 -7.86
C GLY A 199 -14.96 -20.12 -8.09
N TYR A 200 -14.43 -18.98 -7.62
CA TYR A 200 -14.99 -17.65 -7.89
C TYR A 200 -13.90 -16.57 -7.82
N GLN A 201 -14.20 -15.38 -8.33
CA GLN A 201 -13.28 -14.23 -8.35
C GLN A 201 -13.18 -13.55 -6.98
N CYS A 202 -12.70 -14.29 -5.97
CA CYS A 202 -12.58 -13.77 -4.61
C CYS A 202 -11.75 -12.48 -4.58
N GLN A 203 -12.31 -11.47 -3.92
CA GLN A 203 -11.70 -10.15 -3.77
C GLN A 203 -11.12 -10.01 -2.37
N TYR A 204 -10.14 -9.13 -2.22
CA TYR A 204 -9.51 -8.87 -0.94
C TYR A 204 -9.13 -7.40 -0.76
N PHE A 205 -9.05 -7.02 0.51
CA PHE A 205 -8.34 -5.83 0.97
C PHE A 205 -7.30 -6.31 1.98
N GLY A 206 -6.03 -6.03 1.71
CA GLY A 206 -4.95 -6.48 2.56
C GLY A 206 -3.87 -5.45 2.81
N ALA A 207 -3.08 -5.69 3.84
CA ALA A 207 -1.97 -4.87 4.24
C ALA A 207 -0.74 -5.74 4.49
N VAL A 208 0.41 -5.28 3.99
CA VAL A 208 1.72 -5.87 4.30
C VAL A 208 2.31 -5.19 5.53
N GLU A 209 2.70 -6.00 6.51
CA GLU A 209 3.33 -5.61 7.77
C GLU A 209 4.62 -6.42 7.96
N ALA A 210 5.64 -5.88 8.61
CA ALA A 210 6.75 -6.72 9.08
C ALA A 210 6.34 -7.39 10.38
N GLN A 211 6.59 -8.69 10.56
CA GLN A 211 6.52 -9.29 11.89
C GLN A 211 7.61 -8.70 12.79
N ARG A 212 7.54 -8.95 14.10
CA ARG A 212 8.63 -8.63 15.02
C ARG A 212 10.00 -9.16 14.57
N ARG A 213 10.08 -10.25 13.81
CA ARG A 213 11.35 -10.74 13.21
C ARG A 213 11.66 -10.16 11.82
N LEU A 214 11.05 -9.04 11.45
CA LEU A 214 11.14 -8.34 10.16
C LEU A 214 10.59 -9.09 8.93
N ALA A 215 10.32 -10.40 9.03
CA ALA A 215 9.73 -11.17 7.95
C ALA A 215 8.34 -10.59 7.55
N PRO A 216 8.10 -10.34 6.25
CA PRO A 216 6.82 -9.84 5.78
C PRO A 216 5.63 -10.75 6.11
N HIS A 217 4.56 -10.10 6.56
CA HIS A 217 3.25 -10.62 6.86
C HIS A 217 2.22 -9.95 5.97
N PHE A 218 1.24 -10.73 5.51
CA PHE A 218 0.10 -10.21 4.78
C PHE A 218 -1.18 -10.51 5.55
N HIS A 219 -1.84 -9.45 6.00
CA HIS A 219 -3.15 -9.52 6.60
C HIS A 219 -4.19 -9.17 5.54
N ALA A 220 -5.20 -10.01 5.34
CA ALA A 220 -6.20 -9.81 4.30
C ALA A 220 -7.62 -10.04 4.81
N ALA A 221 -8.45 -9.03 4.65
CA ALA A 221 -9.89 -9.20 4.53
C ALA A 221 -10.20 -9.83 3.17
N ILE A 222 -10.84 -10.99 3.16
CA ILE A 222 -11.22 -11.72 1.95
C ILE A 222 -12.72 -11.87 1.93
N ARG A 223 -13.34 -11.51 0.81
CA ARG A 223 -14.78 -11.63 0.64
C ARG A 223 -15.18 -13.09 0.44
N GLY A 224 -16.18 -13.53 1.18
CA GLY A 224 -16.74 -14.88 1.10
C GLY A 224 -16.05 -15.90 1.99
N ALA A 225 -16.65 -17.09 2.08
CA ALA A 225 -16.16 -18.19 2.90
C ALA A 225 -15.59 -19.32 2.04
N ILE A 226 -14.32 -19.62 2.29
CA ILE A 226 -13.54 -20.67 1.65
C ILE A 226 -13.19 -21.69 2.75
N PRO A 227 -13.30 -23.01 2.49
CA PRO A 227 -12.94 -24.01 3.49
C PRO A 227 -11.50 -23.82 4.00
N ARG A 228 -11.32 -23.90 5.32
CA ARG A 228 -9.99 -23.71 5.96
C ARG A 228 -8.95 -24.70 5.44
N ALA A 229 -9.35 -25.93 5.12
CA ALA A 229 -8.49 -26.94 4.51
C ALA A 229 -7.95 -26.47 3.15
N THR A 230 -8.82 -25.93 2.29
CA THR A 230 -8.45 -25.38 0.98
C THR A 230 -7.46 -24.23 1.12
N VAL A 231 -7.68 -23.29 2.03
CA VAL A 231 -6.74 -22.17 2.28
C VAL A 231 -5.36 -22.70 2.71
N ARG A 232 -5.32 -23.70 3.59
CA ARG A 232 -4.07 -24.33 4.05
C ARG A 232 -3.34 -25.05 2.92
N GLU A 233 -4.07 -25.77 2.08
CA GLU A 233 -3.51 -26.45 0.91
C GLU A 233 -2.96 -25.46 -0.11
N VAL A 234 -3.72 -24.41 -0.45
CA VAL A 234 -3.27 -23.32 -1.32
C VAL A 234 -2.00 -22.68 -0.77
N THR A 235 -1.96 -22.38 0.53
CA THR A 235 -0.79 -21.79 1.20
C THR A 235 0.43 -22.70 1.08
N ARG A 236 0.28 -24.00 1.38
CA ARG A 236 1.36 -24.99 1.31
C ARG A 236 1.85 -25.23 -0.12
N ALA A 237 0.96 -25.19 -1.11
CA ALA A 237 1.29 -25.45 -2.51
C ALA A 237 1.77 -24.21 -3.26
N THR A 238 1.60 -23.01 -2.71
CA THR A 238 2.04 -21.78 -3.37
C THR A 238 3.54 -21.58 -3.21
N TYR A 239 4.22 -21.45 -4.34
CA TYR A 239 5.62 -21.08 -4.44
C TYR A 239 5.81 -20.14 -5.64
N LEU A 240 6.91 -19.38 -5.61
CA LEU A 240 7.37 -18.58 -6.74
C LEU A 240 8.79 -19.04 -7.11
N GLN A 241 9.02 -19.33 -8.39
CA GLN A 241 10.36 -19.58 -8.94
C GLN A 241 10.81 -18.33 -9.69
N LEU A 242 11.94 -17.76 -9.29
CA LEU A 242 12.57 -16.67 -10.01
C LEU A 242 13.60 -17.26 -10.95
N TRP A 243 13.25 -17.25 -12.22
CA TRP A 243 14.10 -17.72 -13.30
C TRP A 243 14.79 -16.53 -13.93
N TRP A 244 15.78 -16.05 -13.20
CA TRP A 244 16.57 -14.88 -13.51
C TRP A 244 18.03 -15.28 -13.66
N PRO A 245 18.87 -14.39 -14.23
CA PRO A 245 20.30 -14.62 -14.27
C PRO A 245 20.87 -14.90 -12.86
N PRO A 246 21.97 -15.68 -12.76
CA PRO A 246 22.59 -16.00 -11.48
C PRO A 246 22.95 -14.73 -10.69
N MET A 247 22.53 -14.70 -9.42
CA MET A 247 22.77 -13.56 -8.51
C MET A 247 23.34 -14.00 -7.17
N ALA A 248 23.98 -15.17 -7.12
CA ALA A 248 24.61 -15.71 -5.91
C ALA A 248 25.92 -14.98 -5.60
N ASP A 249 26.78 -14.85 -6.60
CA ASP A 249 28.14 -14.34 -6.47
C ASP A 249 28.26 -12.96 -7.15
N PRO A 250 28.53 -11.88 -6.40
CA PRO A 250 28.68 -10.56 -6.99
C PRO A 250 30.02 -10.46 -7.73
N VAL A 251 29.97 -9.99 -8.98
CA VAL A 251 31.15 -9.77 -9.83
C VAL A 251 31.77 -8.40 -9.54
N TYR A 252 30.92 -7.38 -9.39
CA TYR A 252 31.32 -5.98 -9.23
C TYR A 252 31.10 -5.51 -7.79
N VAL A 253 32.15 -5.64 -6.97
CA VAL A 253 32.13 -5.25 -5.54
C VAL A 253 32.93 -3.97 -5.28
N ARG A 254 34.21 -3.92 -5.70
CA ARG A 254 35.11 -2.77 -5.49
C ARG A 254 35.24 -1.85 -6.71
N ARG A 255 34.88 -2.37 -7.87
CA ARG A 255 34.85 -1.69 -9.17
C ARG A 255 33.44 -1.80 -9.72
N VAL A 256 33.04 -0.83 -10.54
CA VAL A 256 31.68 -0.75 -11.09
C VAL A 256 31.75 -0.69 -12.62
N PRO A 257 30.76 -1.27 -13.32
CA PRO A 257 30.65 -1.13 -14.77
C PRO A 257 30.55 0.34 -15.19
N ILE A 258 31.09 0.65 -16.38
CA ILE A 258 31.14 2.02 -16.92
C ILE A 258 30.15 2.12 -18.07
N TRP A 259 29.35 3.19 -18.11
CA TRP A 259 28.47 3.49 -19.23
C TRP A 259 29.27 4.08 -20.40
N ALA A 260 29.31 3.39 -21.54
CA ALA A 260 29.91 3.88 -22.78
C ALA A 260 29.31 3.15 -24.00
N ASP A 261 29.10 3.89 -25.08
CA ASP A 261 28.46 3.42 -26.32
C ASP A 261 27.12 2.74 -26.06
N GLU A 262 26.26 3.39 -25.26
CA GLU A 262 24.92 2.91 -24.90
C GLU A 262 24.87 1.56 -24.14
N HIS A 263 26.02 1.14 -23.58
CA HIS A 263 26.11 -0.09 -22.80
C HIS A 263 26.90 0.12 -21.51
N TYR A 264 26.59 -0.68 -20.50
CA TYR A 264 27.51 -0.91 -19.38
C TYR A 264 28.60 -1.89 -19.81
N ARG A 265 29.84 -1.49 -19.57
CA ARG A 265 31.05 -2.25 -19.92
C ARG A 265 31.84 -2.61 -18.68
N ASP A 266 32.50 -3.75 -18.75
CA ASP A 266 33.48 -4.15 -17.75
C ASP A 266 34.63 -3.12 -17.72
N PRO A 267 34.98 -2.56 -16.55
CA PRO A 267 35.95 -1.47 -16.45
C PRO A 267 37.40 -1.89 -16.75
N ASP A 268 37.71 -3.19 -16.68
CA ASP A 268 39.07 -3.70 -16.88
C ASP A 268 39.30 -4.10 -18.36
N THR A 269 38.28 -4.65 -19.01
CA THR A 269 38.38 -5.19 -20.38
C THR A 269 37.72 -4.30 -21.44
N GLY A 270 36.80 -3.42 -21.05
CA GLY A 270 36.00 -2.61 -21.98
C GLY A 270 34.91 -3.38 -22.73
N HIS A 271 34.76 -4.68 -22.51
CA HIS A 271 33.72 -5.48 -23.14
C HIS A 271 32.34 -5.13 -22.58
N PRO A 272 31.30 -5.06 -23.43
CA PRO A 272 29.94 -4.83 -22.96
C PRO A 272 29.49 -6.02 -22.11
N LEU A 273 28.77 -5.73 -21.03
CA LEU A 273 28.12 -6.76 -20.24
C LEU A 273 26.96 -7.37 -21.04
N PRO A 274 26.58 -8.64 -20.82
CA PRO A 274 25.36 -9.20 -21.39
C PRO A 274 24.14 -8.35 -21.03
N THR A 275 23.27 -8.12 -22.01
CA THR A 275 21.97 -7.50 -21.77
C THR A 275 21.07 -8.43 -20.95
N TRP A 276 19.99 -7.88 -20.38
CA TRP A 276 18.99 -8.69 -19.68
C TRP A 276 18.47 -9.83 -20.54
N ASP A 277 18.10 -9.53 -21.79
CA ASP A 277 17.52 -10.51 -22.70
C ASP A 277 18.53 -11.57 -23.13
N GLU A 278 19.79 -11.20 -23.38
CA GLU A 278 20.88 -12.16 -23.64
C GLU A 278 21.11 -13.09 -22.43
N ALA A 279 21.06 -12.55 -21.21
CA ALA A 279 21.23 -13.33 -20.00
C ALA A 279 20.05 -14.29 -19.75
N ILE A 280 18.83 -13.89 -20.13
CA ILE A 280 17.64 -14.75 -20.09
C ILE A 280 17.71 -15.82 -21.19
N ALA A 281 18.11 -15.46 -22.41
CA ALA A 281 18.28 -16.41 -23.51
C ALA A 281 19.32 -17.49 -23.14
N ALA A 282 20.46 -17.08 -22.59
CA ALA A 282 21.48 -18.01 -22.09
C ALA A 282 20.97 -18.93 -20.97
N LEU A 283 20.10 -18.42 -20.09
CA LEU A 283 19.45 -19.23 -19.05
C LEU A 283 18.47 -20.24 -19.64
N ASP A 284 17.78 -19.88 -20.71
CA ASP A 284 16.78 -20.74 -21.36
C ASP A 284 17.43 -21.82 -22.24
N ASP A 285 18.61 -21.53 -22.80
CA ASP A 285 19.43 -22.49 -23.56
C ASP A 285 20.18 -23.50 -22.66
N ASP A 286 20.32 -23.21 -21.36
CA ASP A 286 20.96 -24.11 -20.39
C ASP A 286 19.99 -25.23 -19.94
N PRO A 287 20.22 -26.51 -20.32
CA PRO A 287 19.34 -27.62 -19.95
C PRO A 287 19.33 -27.91 -18.44
N ASP A 288 20.40 -27.54 -17.75
CA ASP A 288 20.64 -27.73 -16.32
C ASP A 288 20.30 -26.49 -15.49
N ALA A 289 19.77 -25.44 -16.13
CA ALA A 289 19.38 -24.20 -15.49
C ALA A 289 18.48 -24.45 -14.27
N ARG A 290 18.77 -23.72 -13.20
CA ARG A 290 17.99 -23.72 -11.97
C ARG A 290 17.42 -22.33 -11.71
N PRO A 291 16.26 -22.22 -11.04
CA PRO A 291 15.77 -20.91 -10.64
C PRO A 291 16.79 -20.27 -9.69
N ALA A 292 17.13 -19.00 -9.95
CA ALA A 292 18.02 -18.21 -9.10
C ALA A 292 17.51 -18.10 -7.66
N HIS A 293 16.18 -18.18 -7.46
CA HIS A 293 15.58 -18.21 -6.13
C HIS A 293 14.20 -18.88 -6.14
N VAL A 294 13.84 -19.52 -5.02
CA VAL A 294 12.50 -20.12 -4.82
C VAL A 294 11.92 -19.67 -3.48
N ILE A 295 10.78 -18.99 -3.56
CA ILE A 295 10.10 -18.39 -2.42
C ILE A 295 8.87 -19.23 -2.08
N ARG A 296 8.59 -19.39 -0.79
CA ARG A 296 7.40 -20.08 -0.26
C ARG A 296 6.84 -19.34 0.94
N LEU A 297 5.56 -19.55 1.22
CA LEU A 297 4.95 -19.13 2.47
C LEU A 297 5.42 -20.04 3.62
N GLY A 298 5.39 -19.51 4.84
CA GLY A 298 5.55 -20.30 6.05
C GLY A 298 4.39 -21.27 6.24
N GLN A 299 4.58 -22.28 7.10
CA GLN A 299 3.56 -23.30 7.37
C GLN A 299 2.36 -22.75 8.16
N GLN A 300 2.55 -21.66 8.90
CA GLN A 300 1.52 -21.07 9.74
C GLN A 300 0.60 -20.15 8.91
N VAL A 301 -0.70 -20.40 9.01
CA VAL A 301 -1.75 -19.54 8.46
C VAL A 301 -2.84 -19.36 9.50
N ASP A 302 -3.14 -18.10 9.85
CA ASP A 302 -4.27 -17.76 10.73
C ASP A 302 -5.50 -17.49 9.87
N ILE A 303 -6.63 -18.10 10.23
CA ILE A 303 -7.88 -18.05 9.44
C ILE A 303 -9.07 -17.83 10.36
N LYS A 304 -9.63 -16.62 10.29
CA LYS A 304 -10.81 -16.21 11.05
C LYS A 304 -12.00 -16.01 10.12
N GLY A 305 -13.18 -16.42 10.56
CA GLY A 305 -14.45 -16.07 9.91
C GLY A 305 -15.01 -14.83 10.61
N ILE A 306 -15.39 -13.82 9.84
CA ILE A 306 -15.89 -12.54 10.34
C ILE A 306 -17.22 -12.23 9.65
N LEU A 307 -18.19 -11.77 10.43
CA LEU A 307 -19.50 -11.34 9.93
C LEU A 307 -19.55 -9.81 9.85
N GLY A 308 -20.19 -9.30 8.81
CA GLY A 308 -20.42 -7.87 8.64
C GLY A 308 -21.33 -7.30 9.71
N GLY A 309 -21.19 -6.00 9.99
CA GLY A 309 -21.97 -5.30 11.02
C GLY A 309 -21.63 -5.71 12.46
N THR A 310 -20.51 -6.41 12.68
CA THR A 310 -20.05 -6.80 14.02
C THR A 310 -18.90 -5.92 14.52
N PRO A 311 -18.72 -5.75 15.84
CA PRO A 311 -17.58 -5.03 16.40
C PRO A 311 -16.22 -5.61 15.96
N ASP A 312 -16.18 -6.92 15.65
CA ASP A 312 -14.96 -7.60 15.20
C ASP A 312 -14.58 -7.22 13.76
N ALA A 313 -15.57 -7.04 12.87
CA ALA A 313 -15.32 -6.49 11.54
C ALA A 313 -14.71 -5.08 11.62
N ASP A 314 -15.29 -4.21 12.46
CA ASP A 314 -14.79 -2.84 12.63
C ASP A 314 -13.38 -2.80 13.23
N ARG A 315 -13.12 -3.66 14.23
CA ARG A 315 -11.79 -3.83 14.82
C ARG A 315 -10.79 -4.29 13.76
N THR A 316 -11.19 -5.19 12.88
CA THR A 316 -10.30 -5.73 11.85
C THR A 316 -10.04 -4.72 10.73
N VAL A 317 -11.03 -3.94 10.31
CA VAL A 317 -10.82 -2.79 9.39
C VAL A 317 -9.84 -1.78 10.00
N ARG A 318 -9.96 -1.47 11.28
CA ARG A 318 -9.00 -0.61 12.00
C ARG A 318 -7.61 -1.22 12.04
N TYR A 319 -7.51 -2.53 12.24
CA TYR A 319 -6.25 -3.26 12.27
C TYR A 319 -5.55 -3.24 10.90
N LEU A 320 -6.23 -3.61 9.82
CA LEU A 320 -5.68 -3.62 8.46
C LEU A 320 -5.10 -2.26 8.06
N THR A 321 -5.80 -1.19 8.41
CA THR A 321 -5.42 0.17 8.02
C THR A 321 -4.41 0.82 8.97
N LYS A 322 -4.12 0.21 10.13
CA LYS A 322 -3.11 0.69 11.10
C LYS A 322 -1.72 0.79 10.46
N TYR A 323 -1.38 -0.16 9.61
CA TYR A 323 -0.03 -0.26 9.03
C TYR A 323 0.16 0.56 7.78
N LEU A 324 -0.87 1.26 7.31
CA LEU A 324 -0.71 2.24 6.23
C LEU A 324 0.27 3.35 6.61
N THR A 325 0.36 3.72 7.90
CA THR A 325 1.02 4.96 8.34
C THR A 325 2.38 4.82 9.02
N LYS A 326 2.78 3.63 9.49
CA LYS A 326 4.05 3.39 10.23
C LYS A 326 5.21 2.98 9.33
N ALA A 327 6.52 3.15 9.60
CA ALA A 327 7.55 2.44 8.79
C ALA A 327 7.50 0.92 8.97
N VAL A 328 7.98 0.14 7.98
CA VAL A 328 8.09 -1.32 8.13
C VAL A 328 9.15 -1.62 9.20
N ALA A 329 10.31 -0.96 9.11
CA ALA A 329 11.38 -1.03 10.10
C ALA A 329 10.96 -0.59 11.51
N GLU A 330 10.11 0.44 11.62
CA GLU A 330 9.69 1.02 12.91
C GLU A 330 8.47 0.32 13.53
N THR A 331 7.93 -0.73 12.91
CA THR A 331 6.64 -1.31 13.39
C THR A 331 6.74 -1.84 14.82
N TYR A 332 7.89 -2.41 15.18
CA TYR A 332 8.20 -2.98 16.49
C TYR A 332 9.44 -2.36 17.16
N ALA A 333 9.97 -1.27 16.63
CA ALA A 333 10.96 -0.47 17.35
C ALA A 333 10.32 0.01 18.65
N ASP A 334 11.04 -0.12 19.75
CA ASP A 334 10.55 0.27 21.07
C ASP A 334 10.36 1.79 21.12
N LYS A 335 9.27 2.24 21.73
CA LYS A 335 8.96 3.67 21.86
C LYS A 335 9.76 4.32 22.99
N ASP A 336 10.24 3.52 23.93
CA ASP A 336 10.89 3.99 25.16
C ASP A 336 12.43 3.88 25.10
N GLY A 337 12.99 3.46 23.95
CA GLY A 337 14.43 3.50 23.64
C GLY A 337 14.87 2.42 22.64
N ASP A 338 15.74 2.76 21.69
CA ASP A 338 16.19 1.83 20.66
C ASP A 338 16.91 0.59 21.25
N ASP A 339 16.33 -0.61 21.05
CA ASP A 339 17.05 -1.87 21.29
C ASP A 339 18.14 -2.00 20.22
N ALA A 340 19.38 -1.74 20.61
CA ALA A 340 20.55 -1.82 19.73
C ALA A 340 20.67 -3.16 18.98
N ALA A 341 20.20 -4.27 19.56
CA ALA A 341 20.19 -5.56 18.88
C ALA A 341 19.13 -5.62 17.78
N TYR A 342 17.98 -4.97 17.98
CA TYR A 342 16.92 -4.86 16.98
C TYR A 342 17.35 -3.95 15.83
N GLU A 343 17.94 -2.81 16.12
CA GLU A 343 18.49 -1.89 15.12
C GLU A 343 19.60 -2.55 14.30
N ALA A 344 20.49 -3.33 14.94
CA ALA A 344 21.49 -4.12 14.25
C ALA A 344 20.86 -5.20 13.34
N HIS A 345 19.73 -5.79 13.75
CA HIS A 345 18.99 -6.76 12.92
C HIS A 345 18.37 -6.09 11.68
N ILE A 346 17.76 -4.91 11.85
CA ILE A 346 17.24 -4.08 10.75
C ILE A 346 18.36 -3.73 9.77
N ASN A 347 19.49 -3.22 10.27
CA ASN A 347 20.60 -2.79 9.43
C ASN A 347 21.22 -3.95 8.64
N ARG A 348 21.36 -5.13 9.25
CA ARG A 348 21.84 -6.33 8.53
C ARG A 348 20.88 -6.78 7.44
N LEU A 349 19.56 -6.77 7.69
CA LEU A 349 18.59 -7.09 6.64
C LEU A 349 18.62 -6.06 5.52
N HIS A 350 18.67 -4.77 5.86
CA HIS A 350 18.75 -3.68 4.89
C HIS A 350 20.02 -3.77 4.04
N GLU A 351 21.16 -4.12 4.62
CA GLU A 351 22.41 -4.32 3.89
C GLU A 351 22.24 -5.33 2.74
N HIS A 352 21.58 -6.46 2.98
CA HIS A 352 21.29 -7.42 1.92
C HIS A 352 20.27 -6.89 0.91
N VAL A 353 19.16 -6.31 1.40
CA VAL A 353 18.11 -5.72 0.56
C VAL A 353 18.69 -4.70 -0.41
N ARG A 354 19.64 -3.87 0.02
CA ARG A 354 20.27 -2.82 -0.80
C ARG A 354 20.92 -3.37 -2.08
N TRP A 355 21.52 -4.56 -2.04
CA TRP A 355 22.38 -5.07 -3.12
C TRP A 355 21.74 -6.14 -4.00
N LEU A 356 20.62 -6.74 -3.57
CA LEU A 356 19.95 -7.80 -4.32
C LEU A 356 18.98 -7.22 -5.36
N PRO A 357 18.80 -7.81 -6.54
CA PRO A 357 17.89 -7.28 -7.56
C PRO A 357 16.41 -7.43 -7.17
N CYS A 358 15.60 -6.39 -7.37
CA CYS A 358 14.15 -6.39 -7.07
C CYS A 358 13.25 -6.65 -8.29
N SER A 359 13.70 -6.26 -9.48
CA SER A 359 13.02 -6.36 -10.78
C SER A 359 14.04 -6.55 -11.92
N ARG A 360 13.58 -6.67 -13.18
CA ARG A 360 14.47 -6.80 -14.35
C ARG A 360 15.21 -5.49 -14.68
N GLU A 361 14.61 -4.36 -14.33
CA GLU A 361 15.13 -2.99 -14.51
C GLU A 361 16.06 -2.57 -13.36
N CYS A 362 16.24 -3.42 -12.35
CA CYS A 362 16.96 -3.06 -11.14
C CYS A 362 18.45 -2.82 -11.41
N ALA A 363 18.95 -1.64 -11.02
CA ALA A 363 20.37 -1.27 -11.14
C ALA A 363 21.35 -2.28 -10.48
N ASN A 364 20.86 -3.08 -9.53
CA ASN A 364 21.67 -4.12 -8.88
C ASN A 364 22.10 -5.25 -9.83
N TRP A 365 21.51 -5.42 -11.02
CA TRP A 365 22.01 -6.37 -12.01
C TRP A 365 23.45 -6.09 -12.44
N LEU A 366 23.85 -4.81 -12.45
CA LEU A 366 25.22 -4.41 -12.71
C LEU A 366 26.20 -4.99 -11.70
N ARG A 367 25.76 -5.32 -10.47
CA ARG A 367 26.59 -6.00 -9.47
C ARG A 367 26.95 -7.42 -9.89
N PHE A 368 26.06 -8.07 -10.63
CA PHE A 368 26.15 -9.47 -11.04
C PHE A 368 26.58 -9.62 -12.51
N GLY A 369 26.99 -8.52 -13.15
CA GLY A 369 27.51 -8.52 -14.51
C GLY A 369 26.46 -8.69 -15.60
N VAL A 370 25.23 -8.23 -15.34
CA VAL A 370 24.15 -8.18 -16.33
C VAL A 370 23.66 -6.75 -16.42
N GLN A 371 23.39 -6.27 -17.63
CA GLN A 371 22.74 -4.97 -17.81
C GLN A 371 21.24 -5.11 -17.47
N PRO A 372 20.67 -4.23 -16.65
CA PRO A 372 19.24 -4.24 -16.41
C PRO A 372 18.45 -4.02 -17.71
N HIS A 373 17.21 -4.48 -17.75
CA HIS A 373 16.28 -4.14 -18.83
C HIS A 373 16.12 -2.61 -18.90
N ASP A 374 16.07 -2.04 -20.10
CA ASP A 374 16.06 -0.59 -20.37
C ASP A 374 17.20 0.18 -19.67
N ALA A 375 18.41 -0.39 -19.67
CA ALA A 375 19.57 0.25 -19.07
C ALA A 375 19.82 1.63 -19.69
N GLY A 376 19.92 2.66 -18.84
CA GLY A 376 20.36 4.01 -19.20
C GLY A 376 21.57 4.45 -18.39
N PRO A 377 22.17 5.61 -18.71
CA PRO A 377 23.29 6.16 -17.95
C PRO A 377 22.92 6.47 -16.49
N GLY A 378 23.89 6.36 -15.59
CA GLY A 378 23.75 6.79 -14.18
C GLY A 378 23.21 5.72 -13.22
N LEU A 379 22.94 4.51 -13.70
CA LEU A 379 22.64 3.36 -12.83
C LEU A 379 23.92 2.89 -12.13
N ALA A 380 23.79 2.54 -10.85
CA ALA A 380 24.90 2.03 -10.07
C ALA A 380 24.42 0.93 -9.11
N PRO A 381 25.22 -0.14 -8.90
CA PRO A 381 24.96 -1.12 -7.84
C PRO A 381 24.68 -0.45 -6.49
N GLY A 382 23.62 -0.89 -5.81
CA GLY A 382 23.23 -0.41 -4.49
C GLY A 382 22.44 0.90 -4.47
N HIS A 383 22.09 1.44 -5.64
CA HIS A 383 21.39 2.73 -5.83
C HIS A 383 20.16 2.61 -6.76
N CYS A 384 19.44 1.50 -6.67
CA CYS A 384 18.16 1.34 -7.35
C CYS A 384 17.11 2.34 -6.81
N ALA A 385 16.31 2.92 -7.71
CA ALA A 385 15.28 3.92 -7.35
C ALA A 385 14.05 3.34 -6.64
N SER A 386 13.85 2.02 -6.70
CA SER A 386 12.73 1.35 -6.03
C SER A 386 12.78 1.57 -4.52
N LYS A 387 11.62 1.96 -3.96
CA LYS A 387 11.47 2.16 -2.50
C LYS A 387 11.70 0.87 -1.72
N ALA A 388 11.63 -0.30 -2.36
CA ALA A 388 11.92 -1.58 -1.72
C ALA A 388 13.34 -1.64 -1.14
N HIS A 389 14.29 -0.88 -1.70
CA HIS A 389 15.67 -0.82 -1.20
C HIS A 389 15.87 0.17 -0.04
N ASP A 390 14.86 0.98 0.28
CA ASP A 390 14.94 1.89 1.42
C ASP A 390 14.91 1.12 2.73
N ARG A 391 15.63 1.66 3.71
CA ARG A 391 15.65 1.12 5.07
C ARG A 391 14.26 1.06 5.69
N ASP A 392 13.38 2.00 5.37
CA ASP A 392 12.01 2.07 5.90
C ASP A 392 11.08 0.97 5.36
N HIS A 393 11.48 0.33 4.28
CA HIS A 393 10.68 -0.59 3.48
C HIS A 393 11.20 -2.04 3.58
N LEU A 394 12.50 -2.26 3.79
CA LEU A 394 13.12 -3.57 4.05
C LEU A 394 12.71 -4.65 3.04
N GLY A 395 12.71 -4.31 1.75
CA GLY A 395 12.36 -5.21 0.66
C GLY A 395 10.87 -5.22 0.32
N VAL A 396 9.99 -4.69 1.18
CA VAL A 396 8.58 -4.50 0.84
C VAL A 396 8.45 -3.15 0.13
N GLY A 397 8.16 -3.15 -1.18
CA GLY A 397 8.09 -1.90 -1.96
C GLY A 397 7.05 -0.88 -1.44
N GLY A 398 6.96 0.26 -2.11
CA GLY A 398 6.26 1.45 -1.56
C GLY A 398 4.78 1.23 -1.23
N ARG A 399 4.08 0.36 -1.97
CA ARG A 399 2.65 0.10 -1.79
C ARG A 399 2.35 -0.99 -0.76
N ARG A 400 1.93 -0.59 0.44
CA ARG A 400 1.66 -1.55 1.54
C ARG A 400 0.21 -1.99 1.69
N VAL A 401 -0.73 -1.28 1.07
CA VAL A 401 -2.14 -1.66 1.04
C VAL A 401 -2.49 -2.15 -0.36
N LEU A 402 -2.88 -3.42 -0.41
CA LEU A 402 -3.19 -4.16 -1.63
C LEU A 402 -4.70 -4.38 -1.64
N VAL A 403 -5.36 -3.94 -2.71
CA VAL A 403 -6.81 -3.96 -2.82
C VAL A 403 -7.15 -4.47 -4.21
N SER A 404 -8.02 -5.47 -4.29
CA SER A 404 -8.50 -5.95 -5.58
C SER A 404 -9.30 -4.86 -6.31
N ARG A 405 -9.23 -4.82 -7.64
CA ARG A 405 -9.91 -3.80 -8.48
C ARG A 405 -11.42 -3.77 -8.21
N ARG A 406 -12.07 -4.95 -8.14
CA ARG A 406 -13.52 -5.10 -7.87
C ARG A 406 -13.84 -5.25 -6.37
N TRP A 407 -13.07 -4.59 -5.50
CA TRP A 407 -13.38 -4.56 -4.07
C TRP A 407 -14.63 -3.70 -3.81
N SER A 408 -14.55 -2.38 -3.80
CA SER A 408 -15.76 -1.55 -3.65
C SER A 408 -16.37 -1.12 -4.99
N GLY A 409 -15.70 -1.40 -6.12
CA GLY A 409 -16.07 -0.83 -7.43
C GLY A 409 -15.83 0.68 -7.51
N LYS A 410 -15.03 1.23 -6.59
CA LYS A 410 -14.72 2.67 -6.50
C LYS A 410 -13.22 2.91 -6.32
N THR A 411 -12.72 3.91 -7.02
CA THR A 411 -11.41 4.52 -6.86
C THR A 411 -11.32 5.32 -5.55
N LEU A 412 -10.10 5.63 -5.11
CA LEU A 412 -9.90 6.52 -3.96
C LEU A 412 -10.42 7.94 -4.19
N THR A 413 -10.48 8.38 -5.45
CA THR A 413 -11.02 9.70 -5.81
C THR A 413 -12.52 9.72 -5.61
N GLU A 414 -13.24 8.68 -6.04
CA GLU A 414 -14.68 8.54 -5.80
C GLU A 414 -14.99 8.44 -4.29
N HIS A 415 -14.23 7.64 -3.53
CA HIS A 415 -14.37 7.60 -2.06
C HIS A 415 -14.17 8.98 -1.40
N LYS A 416 -13.28 9.83 -1.95
CA LYS A 416 -13.12 11.21 -1.46
C LYS A 416 -14.32 12.07 -1.85
N ALA A 417 -14.85 11.91 -3.06
CA ALA A 417 -16.01 12.63 -3.57
C ALA A 417 -17.27 12.31 -2.77
N ASP A 418 -17.55 11.03 -2.50
CA ASP A 418 -18.68 10.57 -1.69
C ASP A 418 -18.64 11.23 -0.31
N ARG A 419 -17.49 11.19 0.35
CA ARG A 419 -17.31 11.83 1.68
C ARG A 419 -17.52 13.33 1.63
N ALA A 420 -17.12 14.00 0.55
CA ALA A 420 -17.34 15.43 0.38
C ALA A 420 -18.82 15.73 0.11
N ALA A 421 -19.52 14.88 -0.65
CA ALA A 421 -20.95 15.00 -0.92
C ALA A 421 -21.78 14.87 0.36
N VAL A 422 -21.45 13.92 1.26
CA VAL A 422 -22.11 13.80 2.57
C VAL A 422 -21.99 15.09 3.40
N VAL A 423 -20.79 15.69 3.44
CA VAL A 423 -20.57 16.94 4.18
C VAL A 423 -21.35 18.09 3.52
N ARG A 424 -21.35 18.16 2.19
CA ARG A 424 -22.06 19.20 1.44
C ARG A 424 -23.57 19.13 1.68
N ALA A 425 -24.16 17.95 1.54
CA ALA A 425 -25.59 17.72 1.77
C ALA A 425 -26.00 18.09 3.20
N ALA A 426 -25.16 17.76 4.20
CA ALA A 426 -25.42 18.15 5.58
C ALA A 426 -25.38 19.68 5.80
N LEU A 427 -24.46 20.39 5.14
CA LEU A 427 -24.39 21.86 5.21
C LEU A 427 -25.59 22.51 4.53
N GLU A 428 -25.93 22.06 3.31
CA GLU A 428 -27.09 22.56 2.54
C GLU A 428 -28.41 22.34 3.30
N ALA A 429 -28.62 21.15 3.87
CA ALA A 429 -29.80 20.83 4.68
C ALA A 429 -29.92 21.71 5.94
N ALA A 430 -28.79 22.24 6.45
CA ALA A 430 -28.75 23.19 7.55
C ALA A 430 -28.86 24.67 7.10
N GLY A 431 -29.08 24.92 5.80
CA GLY A 431 -29.13 26.27 5.22
C GLY A 431 -27.76 26.97 5.15
N ILE A 432 -26.66 26.22 5.25
CA ILE A 432 -25.30 26.75 5.13
C ILE A 432 -24.82 26.52 3.71
N GLU A 433 -24.55 27.59 2.96
CA GLU A 433 -24.02 27.50 1.61
C GLU A 433 -22.57 26.99 1.64
N PRO A 434 -22.29 25.80 1.08
CA PRO A 434 -20.94 25.26 1.02
C PRO A 434 -20.15 25.95 -0.11
N PRO A 435 -18.83 26.16 0.05
CA PRO A 435 -18.01 26.68 -1.03
C PRO A 435 -18.05 25.73 -2.24
N ALA A 436 -18.15 26.30 -3.45
CA ALA A 436 -18.18 25.53 -4.69
C ALA A 436 -16.94 24.62 -4.81
N ALA A 437 -17.18 23.32 -5.00
CA ALA A 437 -16.11 22.31 -5.00
C ALA A 437 -15.12 22.46 -6.18
N ASN A 438 -15.58 23.06 -7.27
CA ASN A 438 -14.85 23.29 -8.51
C ASN A 438 -14.43 24.76 -8.71
N ARG A 439 -14.45 25.59 -7.66
CA ARG A 439 -14.21 27.05 -7.74
C ARG A 439 -12.92 27.48 -8.47
N MET A 440 -11.92 26.61 -8.53
CA MET A 440 -10.63 26.83 -9.21
C MET A 440 -10.20 25.57 -9.97
N ALA A 441 -11.17 24.81 -10.50
CA ALA A 441 -10.92 23.55 -11.20
C ALA A 441 -10.17 23.79 -12.51
N ALA A 442 -9.15 22.97 -12.78
CA ALA A 442 -8.32 23.10 -13.97
C ALA A 442 -9.12 22.88 -15.26
N GLU A 443 -10.23 22.15 -15.17
CA GLU A 443 -11.15 21.85 -16.26
C GLU A 443 -12.12 23.01 -16.55
N THR A 444 -12.16 24.04 -15.71
CA THR A 444 -12.96 25.24 -15.97
C THR A 444 -12.33 26.01 -17.11
N LEU A 445 -13.03 26.12 -18.24
CA LEU A 445 -12.53 26.82 -19.42
C LEU A 445 -12.85 28.31 -19.38
N HIS A 446 -11.95 29.10 -19.96
CA HIS A 446 -12.18 30.49 -20.31
C HIS A 446 -12.90 30.56 -21.67
N GLU A 447 -13.34 31.76 -22.08
CA GLU A 447 -14.01 32.01 -23.37
C GLU A 447 -13.21 31.54 -24.59
N ASP A 448 -11.88 31.39 -24.45
CA ASP A 448 -10.98 30.95 -25.52
C ASP A 448 -10.80 29.42 -25.58
N GLY A 449 -11.58 28.66 -24.80
CA GLY A 449 -11.52 27.20 -24.74
C GLY A 449 -10.30 26.64 -24.01
N ARG A 450 -9.46 27.48 -23.40
CA ARG A 450 -8.30 27.05 -22.59
C ARG A 450 -8.64 27.11 -21.09
N PRO A 451 -7.91 26.39 -20.22
CA PRO A 451 -8.12 26.47 -18.77
C PRO A 451 -8.13 27.92 -18.27
N ARG A 452 -9.16 28.30 -17.49
CA ARG A 452 -9.29 29.60 -16.84
C ARG A 452 -8.32 29.74 -15.68
N PHE A 453 -8.18 28.69 -14.87
CA PHE A 453 -7.32 28.68 -13.69
C PHE A 453 -6.00 27.99 -14.00
N VAL A 454 -4.90 28.75 -14.01
CA VAL A 454 -3.55 28.24 -14.29
C VAL A 454 -2.81 28.05 -12.98
N TRP A 455 -2.33 26.83 -12.75
CA TRP A 455 -1.67 26.43 -11.52
C TRP A 455 -0.15 26.34 -11.70
N ASP A 456 0.58 27.09 -10.90
CA ASP A 456 2.05 27.07 -10.84
C ASP A 456 2.55 26.54 -9.49
N ASP A 457 3.72 25.89 -9.51
CA ASP A 457 4.50 25.61 -8.32
C ASP A 457 5.16 26.87 -7.77
N VAL A 458 5.18 27.02 -6.44
CA VAL A 458 5.92 28.10 -5.80
C VAL A 458 6.99 27.55 -4.85
N PRO A 459 8.25 28.01 -4.96
CA PRO A 459 9.33 27.55 -4.09
C PRO A 459 9.06 27.81 -2.60
N LEU A 460 9.36 26.82 -1.76
CA LEU A 460 9.15 26.87 -0.30
C LEU A 460 9.90 28.01 0.39
N SER A 461 11.03 28.47 -0.18
CA SER A 461 11.86 29.55 0.37
C SER A 461 11.18 30.92 0.40
N GLN A 462 10.01 31.05 -0.24
CA GLN A 462 9.27 32.30 -0.36
C GLN A 462 8.12 32.44 0.66
N TYR A 463 7.95 31.49 1.59
CA TYR A 463 6.79 31.45 2.47
C TYR A 463 7.11 31.46 3.96
N ASP A 464 6.30 32.23 4.69
CA ASP A 464 6.19 32.19 6.14
C ASP A 464 5.33 30.97 6.53
N TYR A 465 6.01 29.89 6.92
CA TYR A 465 5.39 28.63 7.36
C TYR A 465 4.33 28.87 8.44
N GLY A 466 4.69 29.61 9.48
CA GLY A 466 3.82 29.88 10.61
C GLY A 466 2.53 30.57 10.20
N ARG A 467 2.63 31.60 9.36
CA ARG A 467 1.45 32.32 8.83
C ARG A 467 0.55 31.42 8.00
N VAL A 468 1.09 30.62 7.08
CA VAL A 468 0.31 29.75 6.20
C VAL A 468 -0.42 28.67 6.99
N VAL A 469 0.27 28.01 7.92
CA VAL A 469 -0.32 26.94 8.72
C VAL A 469 -1.36 27.49 9.67
N MET A 470 -1.09 28.63 10.33
CA MET A 470 -2.08 29.28 11.22
C MET A 470 -3.35 29.72 10.48
N ALA A 471 -3.22 30.30 9.28
CA ALA A 471 -4.39 30.63 8.46
C ALA A 471 -5.22 29.38 8.12
N THR A 472 -4.56 28.27 7.79
CA THR A 472 -5.21 26.99 7.51
C THR A 472 -5.88 26.40 8.77
N VAL A 473 -5.27 26.58 9.95
CA VAL A 473 -5.87 26.18 11.25
C VAL A 473 -7.14 26.96 11.55
N ILE A 474 -7.13 28.28 11.36
CA ILE A 474 -8.30 29.13 11.56
C ILE A 474 -9.44 28.70 10.62
N GLU A 475 -9.13 28.48 9.35
CA GLU A 475 -10.12 28.00 8.38
C GLU A 475 -10.68 26.61 8.76
N ALA A 476 -9.82 25.68 9.16
CA ALA A 476 -10.25 24.34 9.56
C ALA A 476 -11.16 24.37 10.81
N ARG A 477 -10.88 25.24 11.78
CA ARG A 477 -11.75 25.45 12.95
C ARG A 477 -13.11 25.99 12.55
N ARG A 478 -13.14 27.00 11.67
CA ARG A 478 -14.39 27.57 11.13
C ARG A 478 -15.23 26.49 10.43
N TRP A 479 -14.64 25.71 9.53
CA TRP A 479 -15.37 24.64 8.83
C TRP A 479 -15.87 23.55 9.77
N ARG A 480 -15.08 23.19 10.80
CA ARG A 480 -15.53 22.22 11.80
C ARG A 480 -16.72 22.75 12.59
N ALA A 481 -16.67 23.99 13.05
CA ALA A 481 -17.78 24.63 13.76
C ALA A 481 -19.05 24.69 12.90
N GLN A 482 -18.93 25.04 11.60
CA GLN A 482 -20.06 25.02 10.66
C GLN A 482 -20.67 23.63 10.51
N TYR A 483 -19.84 22.59 10.35
CA TYR A 483 -20.31 21.22 10.22
C TYR A 483 -20.91 20.67 11.51
N ASP A 484 -20.33 21.00 12.68
CA ASP A 484 -20.88 20.63 13.97
C ASP A 484 -22.24 21.30 14.20
N ARG A 485 -22.36 22.59 13.88
CA ARG A 485 -23.64 23.32 13.91
C ARG A 485 -24.69 22.70 12.97
N ALA A 486 -24.29 22.31 11.77
CA ALA A 486 -25.18 21.63 10.82
C ALA A 486 -25.71 20.30 11.38
N LYS A 487 -24.84 19.48 11.99
CA LYS A 487 -25.26 18.23 12.63
C LYS A 487 -26.22 18.45 13.81
N GLU A 488 -26.02 19.51 14.59
CA GLU A 488 -26.92 19.85 15.70
C GLU A 488 -28.30 20.28 15.19
N LEU A 489 -28.35 21.07 14.11
CA LEU A 489 -29.61 21.48 13.47
C LEU A 489 -30.40 20.29 12.89
N LEU A 490 -29.68 19.28 12.40
CA LEU A 490 -30.25 18.05 11.84
C LEU A 490 -30.45 16.94 12.89
N ALA A 491 -30.20 17.22 14.18
CA ALA A 491 -30.38 16.23 15.23
C ALA A 491 -31.88 15.95 15.44
N GLY A 492 -32.34 14.76 15.07
CA GLY A 492 -33.74 14.34 15.19
C GLY A 492 -34.50 14.27 13.85
N THR A 493 -33.88 14.65 12.75
CA THR A 493 -34.37 14.37 11.38
C THR A 493 -33.69 13.13 10.83
N ASP A 494 -34.35 12.39 9.94
CA ASP A 494 -33.69 11.32 9.20
C ASP A 494 -32.45 11.88 8.48
N PRO A 495 -31.30 11.17 8.52
CA PRO A 495 -30.09 11.68 7.90
C PRO A 495 -30.32 11.85 6.39
N PRO A 496 -29.85 12.97 5.79
CA PRO A 496 -30.11 13.27 4.39
C PRO A 496 -29.45 12.28 3.40
N VAL A 497 -28.60 11.38 3.90
CA VAL A 497 -27.91 10.32 3.17
C VAL A 497 -27.77 9.10 4.08
N ASP A 498 -27.80 7.91 3.48
CA ASP A 498 -27.69 6.64 4.20
C ASP A 498 -26.30 6.54 4.87
N ASN A 499 -26.26 6.84 6.16
CA ASN A 499 -25.02 7.06 6.91
C ASN A 499 -24.36 5.73 7.31
N SER A 500 -23.92 4.94 6.34
CA SER A 500 -22.94 3.86 6.54
C SER A 500 -21.53 4.43 6.76
N SER A 501 -21.40 5.54 7.50
CA SER A 501 -20.11 6.15 7.82
C SER A 501 -19.51 5.46 9.03
N ALA A 502 -18.21 5.14 8.97
CA ALA A 502 -17.43 4.57 10.08
C ALA A 502 -17.44 5.41 11.39
N THR A 503 -18.05 6.59 11.38
CA THR A 503 -18.17 7.51 12.52
C THR A 503 -19.40 7.22 13.39
N ALA A 504 -20.48 6.65 12.83
CA ALA A 504 -21.69 6.31 13.61
C ALA A 504 -21.39 5.27 14.71
N LEU A 505 -20.35 4.45 14.51
CA LEU A 505 -19.84 3.45 15.44
C LEU A 505 -19.08 4.02 16.66
N MET A 506 -18.76 5.33 16.70
CA MET A 506 -18.02 5.92 17.82
C MET A 506 -18.90 6.39 18.97
N ARG A 507 -20.18 6.72 18.74
CA ARG A 507 -21.07 7.25 19.80
C ARG A 507 -21.73 6.17 20.66
N ALA A 508 -21.86 4.94 20.16
CA ALA A 508 -22.52 3.85 20.91
C ALA A 508 -21.68 3.27 22.07
N SER A 509 -20.36 3.57 22.14
CA SER A 509 -19.49 3.07 23.21
C SER A 509 -19.34 3.98 24.43
N SER A 510 -19.88 5.21 24.43
CA SER A 510 -19.72 6.14 25.56
C SER A 510 -20.91 6.17 26.54
N MET A 511 -21.88 5.27 26.40
CA MET A 511 -23.02 5.17 27.32
C MET A 511 -23.25 3.71 27.72
N ARG A 512 -22.50 3.23 28.72
CA ARG A 512 -22.99 2.24 29.69
C ARG A 512 -22.49 2.60 31.09
N PRO A 513 -23.33 2.47 32.13
CA PRO A 513 -22.99 2.85 33.49
C PRO A 513 -22.05 1.81 34.13
N ALA A 514 -21.27 2.28 35.10
CA ALA A 514 -20.39 1.45 35.91
C ALA A 514 -21.17 0.29 36.56
N VAL A 515 -20.71 -0.94 36.31
CA VAL A 515 -21.14 -2.11 37.08
C VAL A 515 -19.91 -2.63 37.82
N THR A 516 -20.08 -2.70 39.12
CA THR A 516 -19.17 -3.05 40.21
C THR A 516 -18.46 -4.39 40.01
N GLU A 517 -17.19 -4.41 40.40
CA GLU A 517 -16.35 -5.59 40.62
C GLU A 517 -17.00 -6.58 41.60
N GLY A 518 -16.82 -7.88 41.36
CA GLY A 518 -17.24 -8.93 42.27
C GLY A 518 -16.99 -10.35 41.75
N ILE A 519 -15.81 -10.87 42.10
CA ILE A 519 -15.35 -12.28 42.16
C ILE A 519 -15.01 -12.98 40.84
#